data_AF-A0A1G2F4Z5-F1
#
_entry.id   AF-A0A1G2F4Z5-F1
#
_cell.length_a   1.000
_cell.length_b   1.000
_cell.length_c   1.000
_cell.angle_alpha   90.00
_cell.angle_beta   90.00
_cell.angle_gamma   90.00
#
_symmetry.space_group_name_H-M   'P 1'
#
loop_
_entity.id
_entity.type
_entity.pdbx_description
1 polymer ?
#
loop_
_entity_poly.entity_id
_entity_poly.type
_entity_poly.pdbx_seq_one_letter_code
_entity_poly.pdbx_strand_id
1 'polypeptide(L)'
;MKLSDLTYEILVEIVTIYDETVGGHGIRYLYPGELNNILQDVQKYGAAERRYGSSLTIHSKLWIQCDFSYCAKPVIFFRFDANVDLHSKRGEKIALNLERKFEEAVDEFLTKRGLAI
;
A
#
# COMPACT_ATOMS: atom_id res chain seq x y z
N MET A 1 1.60 -9.13 6.79
CA MET A 1 1.44 -8.89 8.25
C MET A 1 0.02 -9.24 8.71
N LYS A 2 -0.26 -9.41 10.01
CA LYS A 2 -1.65 -9.69 10.44
C LYS A 2 -2.48 -8.42 10.36
N LEU A 3 -3.77 -8.55 10.06
CA LEU A 3 -4.71 -7.42 10.07
C LEU A 3 -4.76 -6.73 11.44
N SER A 4 -4.67 -7.49 12.53
CA SER A 4 -4.67 -6.96 13.92
C SER A 4 -3.49 -6.05 14.23
N ASP A 5 -2.40 -6.19 13.47
CA ASP A 5 -1.16 -5.46 13.72
C ASP A 5 -1.13 -4.14 12.92
N LEU A 6 -2.15 -3.88 12.09
CA LEU A 6 -2.28 -2.64 11.33
C LEU A 6 -2.71 -1.49 12.26
N THR A 7 -1.74 -0.70 12.70
CA THR A 7 -1.97 0.53 13.46
C THR A 7 -1.88 1.76 12.56
N TYR A 8 -2.30 2.92 13.09
CA TYR A 8 -2.17 4.18 12.37
C TYR A 8 -0.70 4.52 12.11
N GLU A 9 0.19 4.21 13.06
CA GLU A 9 1.64 4.41 12.91
C GLU A 9 2.21 3.56 11.77
N ILE A 10 1.81 2.29 11.68
CA ILE A 10 2.19 1.43 10.55
C ILE A 10 1.65 1.99 9.24
N LEU A 11 0.39 2.43 9.22
CA LEU A 11 -0.19 3.04 8.02
C LEU A 11 0.57 4.30 7.59
N VAL A 12 0.98 5.16 8.52
CA VAL A 12 1.81 6.34 8.24
C VAL A 12 3.12 5.92 7.58
N GLU A 13 3.82 4.92 8.12
CA GLU A 13 5.09 4.44 7.56
C GLU A 13 4.92 3.85 6.16
N ILE A 14 3.86 3.07 5.92
CA ILE A 14 3.55 2.54 4.58
C ILE A 14 3.29 3.68 3.59
N VAL A 15 2.57 4.74 4.01
CA VAL A 15 2.33 5.92 3.16
C VAL A 15 3.61 6.73 2.95
N THR A 16 4.52 6.78 3.92
CA THR A 16 5.85 7.36 3.75
C THR A 16 6.65 6.59 2.69
N ILE A 17 6.67 5.26 2.76
CA ILE A 17 7.33 4.41 1.75
C ILE A 17 6.70 4.63 0.37
N TYR A 18 5.37 4.75 0.30
CA TYR A 18 4.69 5.14 -0.93
C TYR A 18 5.21 6.48 -1.46
N ASP A 19 5.26 7.53 -0.63
CA ASP A 19 5.74 8.85 -1.03
C ASP A 19 7.20 8.85 -1.50
N GLU A 20 8.07 8.07 -0.84
CA GLU A 20 9.49 7.92 -1.20
C GLU A 20 9.69 7.14 -2.52
N THR A 21 8.83 6.16 -2.79
CA THR A 21 8.97 5.29 -3.97
C THR A 21 8.45 5.94 -5.24
N VAL A 22 7.33 6.66 -5.16
CA VAL A 22 6.64 7.21 -6.35
C VAL A 22 6.71 8.72 -6.45
N GLY A 23 7.33 9.38 -5.47
CA GLY A 23 7.38 10.83 -5.32
C GLY A 23 5.99 11.37 -5.00
N GLY A 24 5.75 11.85 -3.79
CA GLY A 24 4.39 12.25 -3.39
C GLY A 24 4.34 13.12 -2.15
N HIS A 25 3.11 13.50 -1.80
CA HIS A 25 2.78 14.17 -0.54
C HIS A 25 1.55 13.50 0.09
N GLY A 26 1.48 12.19 -0.04
CA GLY A 26 0.42 11.31 0.42
C GLY A 26 0.12 11.42 1.90
N ILE A 27 1.15 11.64 2.71
CA ILE A 27 1.01 11.89 4.16
C ILE A 27 0.03 13.06 4.43
N ARG A 28 -0.06 14.06 3.55
CA ARG A 28 -0.98 15.21 3.73
C ARG A 28 -2.45 14.84 3.63
N TYR A 29 -2.76 13.73 2.95
CA TYR A 29 -4.11 13.22 2.78
C TYR A 29 -4.46 12.14 3.80
N LEU A 30 -3.48 11.72 4.61
CA LEU A 30 -3.69 10.77 5.69
C LEU A 30 -4.23 11.51 6.92
N TYR A 31 -5.38 11.06 7.42
CA TYR A 31 -6.00 11.60 8.64
C TYR A 31 -6.36 10.45 9.60
N PRO A 32 -6.52 10.71 10.91
CA PRO A 32 -6.69 9.64 11.90
C PRO A 32 -7.86 8.68 11.65
N GLY A 33 -8.95 9.15 11.03
CA GLY A 33 -10.11 8.32 10.68
C GLY A 33 -9.85 7.33 9.54
N GLU A 34 -8.76 7.51 8.80
CA GLU A 34 -8.46 6.73 7.60
C GLU A 34 -8.18 5.27 7.90
N LEU A 35 -7.51 4.98 9.03
CA LEU A 35 -7.27 3.61 9.47
C LEU A 35 -8.60 2.86 9.67
N ASN A 36 -9.58 3.47 10.32
CA ASN A 36 -10.87 2.83 10.57
C ASN A 36 -11.61 2.54 9.27
N ASN A 37 -11.57 3.48 8.31
CA ASN A 37 -12.16 3.28 6.99
C ASN A 37 -11.48 2.15 6.23
N ILE A 38 -10.15 2.08 6.27
CA ILE A 38 -9.37 0.98 5.66
C ILE A 38 -9.75 -0.35 6.31
N LEU A 39 -9.77 -0.43 7.64
CA LEU A 39 -10.13 -1.67 8.33
C LEU A 39 -11.56 -2.12 7.97
N GLN A 40 -12.51 -1.19 7.87
CA GLN A 40 -13.88 -1.51 7.43
C GLN A 40 -13.91 -2.01 5.98
N ASP A 41 -13.23 -1.33 5.06
CA ASP A 41 -13.17 -1.72 3.64
C ASP A 41 -12.53 -3.10 3.48
N VAL A 42 -11.41 -3.33 4.16
CA VAL A 42 -10.70 -4.62 4.13
C VAL A 42 -11.57 -5.73 4.71
N GLN A 43 -12.25 -5.51 5.84
CA GLN A 43 -13.14 -6.51 6.44
C GLN A 43 -14.35 -6.83 5.56
N LYS A 44 -14.91 -5.82 4.88
CA LYS A 44 -16.14 -5.96 4.10
C LYS A 44 -15.90 -6.48 2.68
N TYR A 45 -14.83 -6.02 2.03
CA TYR A 45 -14.56 -6.26 0.61
C TYR A 45 -13.26 -7.03 0.35
N GLY A 46 -12.44 -7.30 1.39
CA GLY A 46 -11.14 -7.93 1.25
C GLY A 46 -10.03 -7.03 0.72
N ALA A 47 -10.33 -5.77 0.43
CA ALA A 47 -9.34 -4.79 0.04
C ALA A 47 -9.81 -3.36 0.31
N ALA A 48 -8.86 -2.46 0.55
CA ALA A 48 -9.06 -1.02 0.50
C ALA A 48 -8.18 -0.41 -0.59
N GLU A 49 -8.77 0.38 -1.49
CA GLU A 49 -8.07 1.22 -2.47
C GLU A 49 -7.90 2.62 -1.89
N ARG A 50 -6.68 3.16 -1.92
CA ARG A 50 -6.41 4.56 -1.57
C ARG A 50 -5.58 5.26 -2.63
N ARG A 51 -5.87 6.54 -2.82
CA ARG A 51 -5.17 7.42 -3.75
C ARG A 51 -4.61 8.59 -2.97
N TYR A 52 -3.36 8.48 -2.60
CA TYR A 52 -2.65 9.52 -1.87
C TYR A 52 -1.99 10.55 -2.80
N GLY A 53 -2.14 10.37 -4.11
CA GLY A 53 -1.50 11.19 -5.13
C GLY A 53 -0.02 10.86 -5.27
N SER A 54 0.49 10.88 -6.50
CA SER A 54 1.91 10.71 -6.78
C SER A 54 2.36 11.69 -7.84
N SER A 55 3.67 11.81 -8.00
CA SER A 55 4.33 12.59 -9.04
C SER A 55 4.14 11.96 -10.42
N LEU A 56 3.72 10.69 -10.47
CA LEU A 56 3.32 10.02 -11.70
C LEU A 56 1.96 10.56 -12.15
N THR A 57 0.90 10.23 -11.41
CA THR A 57 -0.47 10.68 -11.66
C THR A 57 -1.32 10.53 -10.39
N ILE A 58 -2.39 11.34 -10.29
CA ILE A 58 -3.42 11.23 -9.24
C ILE A 58 -4.19 9.89 -9.24
N HIS A 59 -4.03 9.08 -10.28
CA HIS A 59 -4.74 7.82 -10.47
C HIS A 59 -3.95 6.60 -10.00
N SER A 60 -2.71 6.79 -9.52
CA SER A 60 -1.93 5.71 -8.91
C SER A 60 -2.58 5.27 -7.59
N LYS A 61 -2.51 3.98 -7.28
CA LYS A 61 -3.28 3.39 -6.17
C LYS A 61 -2.38 2.66 -5.19
N LEU A 62 -2.63 2.87 -3.91
CA LEU A 62 -2.20 1.98 -2.85
C LEU A 62 -3.34 1.02 -2.51
N TRP A 63 -3.04 -0.26 -2.55
CA TRP A 63 -3.94 -1.33 -2.16
C TRP A 63 -3.50 -1.93 -0.83
N ILE A 64 -4.48 -2.12 0.05
CA ILE A 64 -4.33 -2.87 1.29
C ILE A 64 -5.27 -4.06 1.15
N GLN A 65 -4.72 -5.23 0.91
CA GLN A 65 -5.50 -6.42 0.56
C GLN A 65 -5.42 -7.43 1.69
N CYS A 66 -6.54 -8.06 2.01
CA CYS A 66 -6.61 -9.12 3.00
C CYS A 66 -6.81 -10.46 2.34
N ASP A 67 -5.93 -11.39 2.68
CA ASP A 67 -6.11 -12.80 2.39
C ASP A 67 -6.89 -13.46 3.53
N PHE A 68 -8.15 -13.82 3.23
CA PHE A 68 -9.03 -14.56 4.14
C PHE A 68 -8.82 -16.07 4.09
N SER A 69 -7.90 -16.59 3.28
CA SER A 69 -7.55 -18.02 3.25
C SER A 69 -7.16 -18.52 4.66
N TYR A 70 -6.63 -17.61 5.48
CA TYR A 70 -6.36 -17.82 6.89
C TYR A 70 -7.52 -17.30 7.75
N CYS A 71 -8.70 -17.95 7.70
CA CYS A 71 -9.91 -17.55 8.42
C CYS A 71 -9.71 -17.27 9.94
N ALA A 72 -8.67 -17.83 10.56
CA ALA A 72 -8.35 -17.61 11.96
C ALA A 72 -7.41 -16.41 12.22
N LYS A 73 -6.65 -15.97 11.22
CA LYS A 73 -5.64 -14.89 11.31
C LYS A 73 -5.52 -14.18 9.96
N PRO A 74 -6.46 -13.27 9.62
CA PRO A 74 -6.42 -12.55 8.36
C PRO A 74 -5.07 -11.85 8.18
N VAL A 75 -4.44 -12.09 7.03
CA VAL A 75 -3.15 -11.51 6.66
C VAL A 75 -3.41 -10.39 5.67
N ILE A 76 -2.78 -9.25 5.88
CA ILE A 76 -2.76 -8.16 4.90
C ILE A 76 -1.41 -8.05 4.22
N PHE A 77 -1.47 -7.63 2.97
CA PHE A 77 -0.36 -7.26 2.12
C PHE A 77 -0.65 -5.93 1.43
N PHE A 78 0.41 -5.24 1.06
CA PHE A 78 0.34 -3.92 0.43
C PHE A 78 0.81 -4.05 -1.00
N ARG A 79 0.09 -3.41 -1.92
CA ARG A 79 0.45 -3.38 -3.32
C ARG A 79 0.32 -1.96 -3.85
N PHE A 80 1.22 -1.60 -4.74
CA PHE A 80 1.13 -0.36 -5.50
C PHE A 80 0.73 -0.67 -6.94
N ASP A 81 -0.19 0.11 -7.51
CA ASP A 81 -0.47 0.10 -8.94
C ASP A 81 -0.02 1.44 -9.54
N ALA A 82 1.05 1.38 -10.33
CA ALA A 82 1.64 2.55 -10.96
C ALA A 82 0.81 2.95 -12.19
N ASN A 83 0.07 4.07 -12.10
CA ASN A 83 -0.63 4.58 -13.26
C ASN A 83 0.29 5.42 -14.14
N VAL A 84 0.95 4.77 -15.09
CA VAL A 84 1.83 5.34 -16.13
C VAL A 84 1.33 4.94 -17.52
N ASP A 85 1.93 5.46 -18.59
CA ASP A 85 1.58 5.07 -19.96
C ASP A 85 1.98 3.61 -20.26
N LEU A 86 1.05 2.68 -19.99
CA LEU A 86 1.22 1.25 -20.23
C LEU A 86 1.18 0.87 -21.71
N HIS A 87 0.84 1.79 -22.62
CA HIS A 87 0.87 1.52 -24.06
C HIS A 87 2.30 1.53 -24.62
N SER A 88 3.28 1.96 -23.83
CA SER A 88 4.70 1.91 -24.18
C SER A 88 5.45 0.88 -23.35
N LYS A 89 6.35 0.11 -23.99
CA LYS A 89 7.29 -0.80 -23.28
C LYS A 89 8.11 -0.09 -22.20
N ARG A 90 8.36 1.21 -22.41
CA ARG A 90 9.07 2.04 -21.44
C ARG A 90 8.23 2.30 -20.20
N GLY A 91 6.95 2.66 -20.36
CA GLY A 91 6.03 2.87 -19.25
C GLY A 91 5.76 1.59 -18.47
N GLU A 92 5.54 0.46 -19.15
CA GLU A 92 5.40 -0.86 -18.50
C GLU A 92 6.63 -1.18 -17.63
N LYS A 93 7.84 -0.98 -18.16
CA LYS A 93 9.08 -1.21 -17.39
C LYS A 93 9.21 -0.26 -16.19
N ILE A 94 8.75 0.98 -16.32
CA ILE A 94 8.74 1.96 -15.22
C ILE A 94 7.74 1.54 -14.15
N ALA A 95 6.52 1.14 -14.53
CA ALA A 95 5.49 0.64 -13.62
C ALA A 95 6.03 -0.52 -12.79
N LEU A 96 6.48 -1.59 -13.46
CA LEU A 96 7.02 -2.79 -12.80
C LEU A 96 8.18 -2.47 -11.84
N ASN A 97 9.05 -1.53 -12.21
CA ASN A 97 10.16 -1.15 -11.34
C ASN A 97 9.70 -0.39 -10.10
N LEU A 98 8.68 0.47 -10.22
CA LEU A 98 8.14 1.24 -9.09
C LEU A 98 7.33 0.34 -8.15
N GLU A 99 6.47 -0.51 -8.71
CA GLU A 99 5.67 -1.48 -7.96
C GLU A 99 6.59 -2.42 -7.16
N ARG A 100 7.60 -2.99 -7.82
CA ARG A 100 8.59 -3.85 -7.14
C ARG A 100 9.37 -3.10 -6.06
N LYS A 101 9.82 -1.87 -6.32
CA LYS A 101 10.53 -1.07 -5.30
C LYS A 101 9.68 -0.79 -4.08
N PHE A 102 8.39 -0.52 -4.29
CA PHE A 102 7.45 -0.32 -3.20
C PHE A 102 7.27 -1.60 -2.38
N GLU A 103 7.04 -2.74 -3.04
CA GLU A 103 6.90 -4.04 -2.39
C GLU A 103 8.16 -4.42 -1.60
N GLU A 104 9.34 -4.31 -2.20
CA GLU A 104 10.63 -4.59 -1.54
C GLU A 104 10.83 -3.71 -0.30
N ALA A 105 10.49 -2.42 -0.37
CA ALA A 105 10.63 -1.50 0.76
C ALA A 105 9.63 -1.78 1.89
N VAL A 106 8.39 -2.13 1.55
CA VAL A 106 7.38 -2.54 2.54
C VAL A 106 7.79 -3.84 3.21
N ASP A 107 8.26 -4.83 2.45
CA ASP A 107 8.71 -6.11 3.00
C ASP A 107 9.91 -5.93 3.93
N GLU A 108 10.87 -5.10 3.56
CA GLU A 108 12.02 -4.76 4.41
C GLU A 108 11.55 -4.08 5.70
N PHE A 109 10.63 -3.12 5.62
CA PHE A 109 10.06 -2.43 6.77
C PHE A 109 9.33 -3.39 7.71
N LEU A 110 8.43 -4.23 7.18
CA LEU A 110 7.67 -5.19 7.98
C LEU A 110 8.59 -6.24 8.61
N THR A 111 9.62 -6.69 7.90
CA THR A 111 10.63 -7.63 8.42
C THR A 111 11.40 -7.02 9.59
N LYS A 112 11.88 -5.78 9.44
CA LYS A 112 12.60 -5.05 10.51
C LYS A 112 11.76 -4.84 11.76
N ARG A 113 10.44 -4.68 11.61
CA ARG A 113 9.49 -4.52 12.72
C ARG A 113 9.00 -5.84 13.32
N GLY A 114 9.38 -6.99 12.76
CA GLY A 114 8.89 -8.31 13.19
C GLY A 114 7.41 -8.55 12.87
N LEU A 115 6.88 -7.86 11.85
CA LEU A 115 5.48 -7.92 11.39
C LEU A 115 5.30 -8.74 10.10
N ALA A 116 6.42 -9.12 9.45
CA ALA A 116 6.40 -10.03 8.31
C ALA A 116 5.83 -11.41 8.73
N ILE A 117 5.14 -12.07 7.81
CA ILE A 117 4.54 -13.40 7.99
C ILE A 117 5.21 -14.36 7.02
#